data_AF-A0A2G8HTN7-F1
#
_entry.id   AF-A0A2G8HTN7-F1
#
_cell.length_a   1.000
_cell.length_b   1.000
_cell.length_c   1.000
_cell.angle_alpha   90.00
_cell.angle_beta   90.00
_cell.angle_gamma   90.00
#
_symmetry.space_group_name_H-M   'P 1'
#
loop_
_entity.id
_entity.type
_entity.pdbx_description
1 polymer ?
#
loop_
_entity_poly.entity_id
_entity_poly.type
_entity_poly.pdbx_seq_one_letter_code
_entity_poly.pdbx_strand_id
1 'polypeptide(L)'
;MDDYKKCEKSILSQYMGLFERPTIIQLSKDSRIQKTRLFRLMNGIDMKLSEYLILKDRISALTNSNSNIELLAKECELELSAQEVLDLSKVMSRKLRQRKLEISIQEFSIAA
;
A
#
# COMPACT_ATOMS: atom_id res chain seq x y z
N MET A 1 4.31 22.71 -1.79
CA MET A 1 4.02 22.32 -3.19
C MET A 1 4.62 20.95 -3.54
N ASP A 2 5.75 20.59 -2.95
CA ASP A 2 6.46 19.32 -3.21
C ASP A 2 5.71 18.08 -2.66
N ASP A 3 4.98 18.23 -1.55
CA ASP A 3 4.28 17.11 -0.89
C ASP A 3 3.12 16.56 -1.71
N TYR A 4 2.44 17.42 -2.48
CA TYR A 4 1.35 17.00 -3.37
C TYR A 4 1.86 16.09 -4.48
N LYS A 5 2.97 16.47 -5.14
CA LYS A 5 3.60 15.66 -6.18
C LYS A 5 4.16 14.34 -5.64
N LYS A 6 4.64 14.33 -4.39
CA LYS A 6 5.05 13.10 -3.70
C LYS A 6 3.85 12.16 -3.50
N CYS A 7 2.70 12.71 -3.11
CA CYS A 7 1.47 11.94 -2.93
C CYS A 7 0.99 11.32 -4.25
N GLU A 8 0.93 12.11 -5.34
CA GLU A 8 0.53 11.62 -6.67
C GLU A 8 1.45 10.52 -7.21
N LYS A 9 2.77 10.69 -7.06
CA LYS A 9 3.74 9.66 -7.44
C LYS A 9 3.58 8.40 -6.59
N SER A 10 3.36 8.56 -5.29
CA SER A 10 3.19 7.45 -4.37
C SER A 10 1.96 6.60 -4.73
N ILE A 11 0.80 7.23 -4.95
CA ILE A 11 -0.43 6.50 -5.28
C ILE A 11 -0.32 5.77 -6.63
N LEU A 12 0.28 6.40 -7.65
CA LEU A 12 0.52 5.77 -8.95
C LEU A 12 1.47 4.57 -8.82
N SER A 13 2.56 4.73 -8.08
CA SER A 13 3.53 3.65 -7.86
C SER A 13 2.90 2.48 -7.11
N GLN A 14 2.09 2.75 -6.08
CA GLN A 14 1.37 1.72 -5.34
C GLN A 14 0.42 0.95 -6.25
N TYR A 15 -0.41 1.66 -7.02
CA TYR A 15 -1.35 1.04 -7.95
C TYR A 15 -0.66 0.20 -9.02
N MET A 16 0.41 0.73 -9.63
CA MET A 16 1.18 0.00 -10.64
C MET A 16 1.88 -1.23 -10.06
N GLY A 17 2.36 -1.15 -8.81
CA GLY A 17 3.02 -2.24 -8.10
C GLY A 17 2.11 -3.44 -7.79
N LEU A 18 0.79 -3.29 -7.92
CA LEU A 18 -0.17 -4.39 -7.78
C LEU A 18 -0.18 -5.33 -9.00
N PHE A 19 0.53 -4.99 -10.07
CA PHE A 19 0.56 -5.76 -11.30
C PHE A 19 2.01 -6.03 -11.72
N GLU A 20 2.30 -7.25 -12.14
CA GLU A 20 3.68 -7.66 -12.45
C GLU A 20 4.23 -6.93 -13.69
N ARG A 21 3.39 -6.72 -14.73
CA ARG A 21 3.71 -5.93 -15.94
C ARG A 21 2.43 -5.43 -16.65
N PRO A 22 1.72 -4.44 -16.08
CA PRO A 22 0.44 -4.03 -16.64
C PRO A 22 0.62 -3.20 -17.92
N THR A 23 -0.19 -3.48 -18.94
CA THR A 23 -0.33 -2.60 -20.10
C THR A 23 -1.24 -1.41 -19.76
N ILE A 24 -1.04 -0.27 -20.44
CA ILE A 24 -1.92 0.91 -20.30
C ILE A 24 -3.38 0.56 -20.59
N ILE A 25 -3.63 -0.39 -21.50
CA ILE A 25 -4.96 -0.87 -21.83
C ILE A 25 -5.60 -1.58 -20.64
N GLN A 26 -4.84 -2.45 -19.95
CA GLN A 26 -5.31 -3.16 -18.77
C GLN A 26 -5.59 -2.20 -17.62
N LEU A 27 -4.66 -1.28 -17.33
CA LEU A 27 -4.84 -0.29 -16.27
C LEU A 27 -6.03 0.63 -16.53
N SER A 28 -6.24 1.02 -17.79
CA SER A 28 -7.39 1.84 -18.20
C SER A 28 -8.71 1.10 -18.00
N LYS A 29 -8.76 -0.21 -18.30
CA LYS A 29 -9.94 -1.04 -18.04
C LYS A 29 -10.20 -1.20 -16.54
N ASP A 30 -9.16 -1.42 -15.75
CA ASP A 30 -9.27 -1.65 -14.31
C ASP A 30 -9.68 -0.37 -13.55
N SER A 31 -8.94 0.72 -13.76
CA SER A 31 -9.21 2.02 -13.11
C SER A 31 -10.41 2.76 -13.70
N ARG A 32 -10.88 2.39 -14.90
CA ARG A 32 -11.85 3.15 -15.71
C ARG A 32 -11.36 4.55 -16.11
N ILE A 33 -10.08 4.87 -15.90
CA ILE A 33 -9.45 6.09 -16.41
C ILE A 33 -9.11 5.88 -17.88
N GLN A 34 -9.32 6.89 -18.72
CA GLN A 34 -9.01 6.81 -20.15
C GLN A 34 -7.51 6.52 -20.39
N LYS A 35 -7.19 5.65 -21.35
CA LYS A 35 -5.81 5.24 -21.69
C LYS A 35 -4.85 6.42 -21.85
N THR A 36 -5.26 7.44 -22.61
CA THR A 36 -4.45 8.63 -22.88
C THR A 36 -4.24 9.48 -21.61
N ARG A 37 -5.25 9.54 -20.74
CA ARG A 37 -5.14 10.23 -19.45
C ARG A 37 -4.18 9.50 -18.53
N LEU A 38 -4.29 8.18 -18.44
CA LEU A 38 -3.41 7.35 -17.62
C LEU A 38 -1.94 7.47 -18.09
N PHE A 39 -1.71 7.42 -19.41
CA PHE A 39 -0.39 7.66 -19.99
C PHE A 39 0.19 9.03 -19.61
N ARG A 40 -0.63 10.09 -19.61
CA ARG A 40 -0.20 11.43 -19.18
C ARG A 40 0.14 11.48 -17.69
N LEU A 41 -0.65 10.84 -16.84
CA LEU A 41 -0.39 10.75 -15.39
C LEU A 41 0.94 10.05 -15.11
N MET A 42 1.22 8.96 -15.81
CA MET A 42 2.49 8.23 -15.71
C MET A 42 3.70 9.09 -16.14
N ASN A 43 3.50 10.03 -17.04
CA ASN A 43 4.51 10.99 -17.48
C ASN A 43 4.58 12.27 -16.62
N GLY A 44 3.92 12.29 -15.47
CA GLY A 44 4.05 13.36 -14.49
C GLY A 44 3.15 14.58 -14.72
N ILE A 45 2.07 14.44 -15.51
CA ILE A 45 1.00 15.43 -15.53
C ILE A 45 0.22 15.34 -14.21
N ASP A 46 -0.14 16.49 -13.66
CA ASP A 46 -0.92 16.60 -12.43
C ASP A 46 -2.23 15.78 -12.50
N MET A 47 -2.48 15.07 -11.41
CA MET A 47 -3.64 14.24 -11.18
C MET A 47 -4.82 15.08 -10.70
N LYS A 48 -6.03 14.71 -11.13
CA LYS A 48 -7.25 15.29 -10.57
C LYS A 48 -7.63 14.55 -9.29
N LEU A 49 -8.31 15.23 -8.38
CA LEU A 49 -8.82 14.60 -7.16
C LEU A 49 -9.70 13.37 -7.45
N SER A 50 -10.53 13.41 -8.49
CA SER A 50 -11.36 12.27 -8.89
C SER A 50 -10.53 11.06 -9.32
N GLU A 51 -9.41 11.27 -10.01
CA GLU A 51 -8.49 10.21 -10.44
C GLU A 51 -7.74 9.63 -9.23
N TYR A 52 -7.32 10.48 -8.29
CA TYR A 52 -6.74 10.06 -7.03
C TYR A 52 -7.69 9.13 -6.25
N LEU A 53 -8.95 9.54 -6.09
CA LEU A 53 -9.95 8.74 -5.37
C LEU A 53 -10.20 7.40 -6.06
N ILE A 54 -10.33 7.39 -7.39
CA ILE A 54 -10.44 6.15 -8.17
C ILE A 54 -9.27 5.21 -7.88
N LEU A 55 -8.04 5.69 -7.96
CA LEU A 55 -6.86 4.86 -7.74
C LEU A 55 -6.78 4.37 -6.28
N LYS A 56 -7.09 5.23 -5.31
CA LYS A 56 -7.12 4.88 -3.89
C LYS A 56 -8.14 3.78 -3.60
N ASP A 57 -9.34 3.88 -4.15
CA ASP A 57 -10.40 2.89 -3.98
C ASP A 57 -10.03 1.56 -4.66
N ARG A 58 -9.42 1.62 -5.86
CA ARG A 58 -8.93 0.43 -6.56
C ARG A 58 -7.80 -0.26 -5.82
N ILE A 59 -6.81 0.50 -5.33
CA ILE A 59 -5.75 -0.04 -4.46
C ILE A 59 -6.39 -0.73 -3.29
N SER A 60 -7.27 -0.04 -2.56
CA SER A 60 -7.96 -0.61 -1.40
C SER A 60 -8.70 -1.89 -1.76
N ALA A 61 -9.42 -1.95 -2.88
CA ALA A 61 -10.13 -3.16 -3.32
C ALA A 61 -9.20 -4.32 -3.70
N LEU A 62 -8.05 -4.04 -4.32
CA LEU A 62 -7.07 -5.04 -4.75
C LEU A 62 -6.15 -5.49 -3.61
N THR A 63 -5.85 -4.61 -2.67
CA THR A 63 -5.14 -4.90 -1.43
C THR A 63 -6.06 -5.51 -0.38
N ASN A 64 -7.39 -5.32 -0.49
CA ASN A 64 -8.44 -6.01 0.27
C ASN A 64 -8.57 -7.49 -0.15
N SER A 65 -7.44 -8.16 -0.36
CA SER A 65 -7.20 -9.32 0.49
C SER A 65 -7.10 -8.78 1.92
N ASN A 66 -8.23 -8.49 2.58
CA ASN A 66 -8.23 -8.10 3.99
C ASN A 66 -7.51 -9.23 4.72
N SER A 67 -6.21 -9.10 4.92
CA SER A 67 -5.53 -9.93 5.89
C SER A 67 -6.33 -9.66 7.15
N ASN A 68 -6.97 -10.70 7.71
CA ASN A 68 -7.93 -10.55 8.83
C ASN A 68 -7.37 -9.62 9.93
N ILE A 69 -6.05 -9.53 10.03
CA ILE A 69 -5.30 -8.65 10.90
C ILE A 69 -5.49 -7.13 10.68
N GLU A 70 -5.70 -6.62 9.45
CA GLU A 70 -5.92 -5.18 9.24
C GLU A 70 -7.31 -4.75 9.72
N LEU A 71 -8.34 -5.54 9.41
CA LEU A 71 -9.69 -5.32 9.92
C LEU A 71 -9.71 -5.45 11.44
N LEU A 72 -9.11 -6.51 11.98
CA LEU A 72 -8.99 -6.72 13.42
C LEU A 72 -8.24 -5.57 14.09
N ALA A 73 -7.14 -5.07 13.50
CA ALA A 73 -6.40 -3.94 14.06
C ALA A 73 -7.25 -2.67 14.11
N LYS A 74 -8.02 -2.37 13.05
CA LYS A 74 -8.95 -1.22 13.05
C LYS A 74 -10.05 -1.37 14.09
N GLU A 75 -10.61 -2.57 14.25
CA GLU A 75 -11.62 -2.85 15.26
C GLU A 75 -11.03 -2.74 16.68
N CYS A 76 -9.82 -3.24 16.89
CA CYS A 76 -9.08 -3.08 18.14
C CYS A 76 -8.83 -1.60 18.49
N GLU A 77 -8.50 -0.75 17.52
CA GLU A 77 -8.31 0.69 17.77
C GLU A 77 -9.60 1.42 18.18
N LEU A 78 -10.78 0.91 17.77
CA LEU A 78 -12.08 1.49 18.10
C LEU A 78 -12.63 1.00 19.43
N GLU A 79 -12.47 -0.29 19.74
CA GLU A 79 -13.12 -0.95 20.87
C GLU A 79 -12.23 -1.06 22.12
N LEU A 80 -10.89 -1.06 21.98
CA LEU A 80 -9.98 -1.21 23.11
C LEU A 80 -9.61 0.13 23.76
N SER A 81 -9.25 0.07 25.04
CA SER A 81 -8.67 1.23 25.71
C SER A 81 -7.28 1.57 25.17
N ALA A 82 -6.87 2.83 25.32
CA ALA A 82 -5.54 3.29 24.87
C ALA A 82 -4.38 2.45 25.44
N GLN A 83 -4.52 1.93 26.66
CA GLN A 83 -3.52 1.08 27.28
C GLN A 83 -3.43 -0.31 26.61
N GLU A 84 -4.58 -0.91 26.29
CA GLU A 84 -4.65 -2.20 25.60
C GLU A 84 -4.11 -2.11 24.17
N VAL A 85 -4.40 -1.03 23.45
CA VAL A 85 -3.83 -0.76 22.12
C VAL A 85 -2.31 -0.64 22.18
N LEU A 86 -1.77 0.07 23.19
CA LEU A 86 -0.33 0.18 23.39
C LEU A 86 0.33 -1.18 23.64
N ASP A 87 -0.29 -2.03 24.45
CA ASP A 87 0.24 -3.35 24.75
C ASP A 87 0.16 -4.30 23.55
N LEU A 88 -0.91 -4.24 22.76
CA LEU A 88 -1.03 -4.95 21.48
C LEU A 88 0.05 -4.51 20.49
N SER A 89 0.29 -3.20 20.37
CA SER A 89 1.34 -2.64 19.50
C SER A 89 2.74 -3.14 19.87
N LYS A 90 3.04 -3.26 21.18
CA LYS A 90 4.29 -3.87 21.65
C LYS A 90 4.43 -5.33 21.20
N VAL A 91 3.36 -6.12 21.28
CA VAL A 91 3.37 -7.53 20.87
C VAL A 91 3.65 -7.66 19.37
N MET A 92 2.96 -6.87 18.54
CA MET A 92 3.17 -6.85 17.09
C MET A 92 4.62 -6.45 16.74
N SER A 93 5.12 -5.39 17.38
CA SER A 93 6.50 -4.92 17.21
C SER A 93 7.54 -5.97 17.58
N ARG A 94 7.32 -6.70 18.68
CA ARG A 94 8.20 -7.79 19.11
C ARG A 94 8.25 -8.91 18.07
N LYS A 95 7.09 -9.35 17.57
CA LYS A 95 7.00 -10.40 16.54
C LYS A 95 7.71 -9.98 15.25
N LEU A 96 7.53 -8.73 14.83
CA LEU A 96 8.21 -8.17 13.66
C LEU A 96 9.73 -8.16 13.86
N ARG A 97 10.21 -7.77 15.05
CA ARG A 97 11.64 -7.77 15.38
C ARG A 97 12.25 -9.16 15.37
N GLN A 98 11.57 -10.16 15.93
CA GLN A 98 12.02 -11.56 15.90
C GLN A 98 12.24 -12.03 14.47
N ARG A 99 11.26 -11.79 13.59
CA ARG A 99 11.36 -12.20 12.18
C ARG A 99 12.51 -11.52 11.44
N LYS A 100 12.75 -10.22 11.70
CA LYS A 100 13.89 -9.49 11.11
C LYS A 100 15.24 -10.07 11.55
N LEU A 101 15.36 -10.48 12.81
CA LEU A 101 16.58 -11.11 13.32
C LEU A 101 16.80 -12.49 12.70
N GLU A 102 15.75 -13.31 12.55
CA GLU A 102 15.83 -14.61 11.87
C GLU A 102 16.33 -14.49 10.43
N ILE A 103 15.78 -13.52 9.67
CA ILE A 103 16.18 -13.27 8.29
C ILE A 103 17.66 -12.87 8.23
N SER A 104 18.09 -11.96 9.11
CA SER A 104 19.48 -11.52 9.18
C SER A 104 20.44 -12.69 9.50
N ILE A 105 20.08 -13.55 10.46
CA ILE A 105 20.88 -14.74 10.79
C ILE A 105 20.99 -15.69 9.60
N GLN A 106 19.91 -15.87 8.85
CA GLN A 106 19.87 -16.75 7.68
C GLN A 106 20.71 -16.21 6.52
N GLU A 107 20.75 -14.89 6.31
CA GLU A 107 21.64 -14.24 5.34
C GLU A 107 23.12 -14.42 5.70
N PHE A 108 23.47 -14.33 6.99
CA PHE A 108 24.84 -14.59 7.45
C PHE A 108 25.25 -16.07 7.34
N SER A 109 24.31 -17.02 7.44
CA SER A 109 24.61 -18.45 7.29
C SER A 109 24.74 -18.92 5.85
N ILE A 110 24.26 -18.16 4.87
CA ILE A 110 24.37 -18.49 3.43
C ILE A 110 25.66 -17.88 2.84
N ALA A 111 26.22 -16.85 3.48
CA ALA A 111 27.43 -16.15 3.05
C ALA A 111 28.74 -16.71 3.64
N ALA A 112 28.68 -17.73 4.51
CA ALA A 112 29.81 -18.41 5.15
C ALA A 112 30.00 -19.81 4.57
#